data_AF-A0A2S5GGL9-F1
#
_entry.id   AF-A0A2S5GGL9-F1
#
_cell.length_a   1.000
_cell.length_b   1.000
_cell.length_c   1.000
_cell.angle_alpha   90.00
_cell.angle_beta   90.00
_cell.angle_gamma   90.00
#
_symmetry.space_group_name_H-M   'P 1'
#
loop_
_entity.id
_entity.type
_entity.pdbx_description
1 polymer ?
#
loop_
_entity_poly.entity_id
_entity_poly.type
_entity_poly.pdbx_seq_one_letter_code
_entity_poly.pdbx_strand_id
1 'polypeptide(L)'
;MPIQSVTSFGMESLTQLNSSDKQKLSPSEAQQNFAAMLKNSINELNTAQVQSDAMTKKLVNGEQVELHDVMIASQKASVSLALTMEMRNKAVEAYQEIMRMPV
;
A
#
# COMPACT_ATOMS: atom_id res chain seq x y z
N MET A 1 15.60 70.73 3.76
CA MET A 1 16.32 69.76 2.91
C MET A 1 16.05 68.35 3.44
N PRO A 2 15.80 67.37 2.56
CA PRO A 2 15.08 66.13 2.88
C PRO A 2 15.98 65.02 3.43
N ILE A 3 15.46 64.26 4.40
CA ILE A 3 16.05 63.02 4.88
C ILE A 3 15.42 61.88 4.07
N GLN A 4 16.24 61.11 3.36
CA GLN A 4 15.80 60.12 2.37
C GLN A 4 15.48 58.74 2.98
N SER A 5 14.45 58.12 2.38
CA SER A 5 14.13 56.70 2.27
C SER A 5 14.11 55.83 3.54
N VAL A 6 12.90 55.63 4.04
CA VAL A 6 12.45 54.40 4.69
C VAL A 6 12.74 53.20 3.78
N THR A 7 13.71 52.37 4.17
CA THR A 7 13.91 51.06 3.55
C THR A 7 12.70 50.19 3.86
N SER A 8 12.08 49.76 2.77
CA SER A 8 10.87 48.98 2.67
C SER A 8 10.87 47.75 3.56
N PHE A 9 9.74 47.56 4.24
CA PHE A 9 9.38 46.37 5.02
C PHE A 9 9.59 45.08 4.21
N GLY A 10 10.66 44.36 4.53
CA GLY A 10 10.80 42.94 4.19
C GLY A 10 9.96 42.08 5.13
N MET A 11 8.65 42.01 4.90
CA MET A 11 7.77 41.02 5.52
C MET A 11 6.75 40.48 4.51
N GLU A 12 7.25 40.00 3.38
CA GLU A 12 6.51 39.15 2.42
C GLU A 12 6.42 37.68 2.87
N SER A 13 6.73 37.36 4.13
CA SER A 13 6.76 35.98 4.63
C SER A 13 5.47 35.58 5.37
N LEU A 14 4.29 35.76 4.77
CA LEU A 14 3.03 35.27 5.34
C LEU A 14 2.06 34.59 4.35
N THR A 15 2.51 34.12 3.18
CA THR A 15 1.55 33.58 2.19
C THR A 15 1.93 32.30 1.45
N GLN A 16 2.98 31.55 1.86
CA GLN A 16 3.40 30.40 1.05
C GLN A 16 3.70 29.10 1.80
N LEU A 17 2.92 28.78 2.84
CA LEU A 17 2.97 27.48 3.52
C LEU A 17 1.64 26.69 3.43
N ASN A 18 0.85 26.83 2.36
CA ASN A 18 -0.40 26.07 2.19
C ASN A 18 -0.68 25.62 0.75
N SER A 19 0.34 25.19 0.04
CA SER A 19 0.17 24.46 -1.22
C SER A 19 1.16 23.33 -1.27
N SER A 20 0.97 22.36 -0.37
CA SER A 20 1.46 21.00 -0.59
C SER A 20 0.82 20.51 -1.87
N ASP A 21 1.61 20.61 -2.94
CA ASP A 21 1.47 19.95 -4.22
C ASP A 21 0.78 18.59 -4.08
N LYS A 22 -0.51 18.56 -4.40
CA LYS A 22 -1.14 17.35 -4.92
C LYS A 22 -0.54 17.12 -6.30
N GLN A 23 0.70 16.68 -6.37
CA GLN A 23 1.28 16.15 -7.60
C GLN A 23 0.37 14.99 -8.04
N LYS A 24 -0.41 15.24 -9.09
CA LYS A 24 -1.03 14.17 -9.87
C LYS A 24 0.12 13.32 -10.40
N LEU A 25 0.41 12.20 -9.73
CA LEU A 25 1.38 11.23 -10.23
C LEU A 25 0.95 10.86 -11.66
N SER A 26 1.88 10.97 -12.61
CA SER A 26 1.67 10.45 -13.96
C SER A 26 1.37 8.95 -13.88
N PRO A 27 0.50 8.38 -14.74
CA PRO A 27 0.27 6.93 -14.79
C PRO A 27 1.59 6.14 -14.89
N SER A 28 2.61 6.69 -15.54
CA SER A 28 3.94 6.08 -15.64
C SER A 28 4.72 6.08 -14.31
N GLU A 29 4.61 7.15 -13.51
CA GLU A 29 5.25 7.24 -12.19
C GLU A 29 4.54 6.37 -11.16
N ALA A 30 3.21 6.24 -11.27
CA ALA A 30 2.43 5.30 -10.48
C ALA A 30 2.83 3.84 -10.80
N GLN A 31 3.04 3.52 -12.09
CA GLN A 31 3.47 2.19 -12.53
C GLN A 31 4.88 1.83 -12.00
N GLN A 32 5.81 2.79 -12.01
CA GLN A 32 7.16 2.57 -11.50
C GLN A 32 7.19 2.39 -9.98
N ASN A 33 6.39 3.17 -9.24
CA ASN A 33 6.24 3.00 -7.79
C ASN A 33 5.57 1.66 -7.44
N PHE A 34 4.55 1.24 -8.21
CA PHE A 34 3.92 -0.07 -8.03
C PHE A 34 4.90 -1.22 -8.31
N ALA A 35 5.70 -1.13 -9.38
CA ALA A 35 6.71 -2.13 -9.70
C ALA A 35 7.80 -2.24 -8.61
N ALA A 36 8.23 -1.10 -8.05
CA ALA A 36 9.17 -1.07 -6.93
C ALA A 36 8.58 -1.68 -5.65
N MET A 37 7.33 -1.34 -5.32
CA MET A 37 6.61 -1.94 -4.19
C MET A 37 6.47 -3.46 -4.37
N LEU A 38 6.05 -3.92 -5.55
CA LEU A 38 5.88 -5.34 -5.86
C LEU A 38 7.20 -6.11 -5.69
N LYS A 39 8.32 -5.55 -6.16
CA LYS A 39 9.65 -6.14 -6.00
C LYS A 39 10.05 -6.27 -4.52
N ASN A 40 9.70 -5.28 -3.70
CA ASN A 40 9.96 -5.32 -2.27
C ASN A 40 9.09 -6.35 -1.57
N SER A 41 7.79 -6.41 -1.90
CA SER A 41 6.87 -7.41 -1.36
C SER A 41 7.26 -8.84 -1.74
N ILE A 42 7.82 -9.08 -2.93
CA ILE A 42 8.36 -10.40 -3.32
C ILE A 42 9.56 -10.79 -2.45
N ASN A 43 10.43 -9.84 -2.10
CA ASN A 43 11.56 -10.10 -1.19
C ASN A 43 11.09 -10.33 0.26
N GLU A 44 10.10 -9.56 0.73
CA GLU A 44 9.48 -9.79 2.04
C GLU A 44 8.80 -11.16 2.09
N LEU A 45 8.11 -11.57 1.03
CA LEU A 45 7.50 -12.89 0.95
C LEU A 45 8.54 -14.01 1.04
N ASN A 46 9.67 -13.88 0.33
CA ASN A 46 10.76 -14.85 0.43
C ASN A 46 11.30 -14.95 1.87
N THR A 47 11.48 -13.80 2.53
CA THR A 47 11.92 -13.73 3.93
C THR A 47 10.90 -14.36 4.88
N ALA A 48 9.62 -14.07 4.69
CA ALA A 48 8.52 -14.64 5.45
C ALA A 48 8.41 -16.15 5.24
N GLN A 49 8.68 -16.64 4.04
CA GLN A 49 8.68 -18.08 3.71
C GLN A 49 9.79 -18.82 4.46
N VAL A 50 11.01 -18.28 4.48
CA VAL A 50 12.12 -18.84 5.27
C VAL A 50 11.83 -18.84 6.76
N GLN A 51 11.21 -17.77 7.28
CA GLN A 51 10.76 -17.74 8.68
C GLN A 51 9.65 -18.75 8.95
N SER A 52 8.70 -18.90 8.02
CA SER A 52 7.60 -19.84 8.13
C SER A 52 8.09 -21.29 8.13
N ASP A 53 9.08 -21.64 7.31
CA ASP A 53 9.72 -22.96 7.34
C ASP A 53 10.40 -23.23 8.69
N ALA A 54 11.09 -22.24 9.25
CA ALA A 54 11.68 -22.33 10.57
C ALA A 54 10.63 -22.48 11.69
N MET A 55 9.50 -21.79 11.55
CA MET A 55 8.38 -21.84 12.51
C MET A 55 7.57 -23.12 12.37
N THR A 56 7.42 -23.66 11.16
CA THR A 56 6.79 -24.96 10.88
C THR A 56 7.62 -26.10 11.47
N LYS A 57 8.95 -26.03 11.36
CA LYS A 57 9.87 -26.94 12.08
C LYS A 57 9.68 -26.89 13.59
N LYS A 58 9.31 -25.73 14.15
CA LYS A 58 8.99 -25.59 15.58
C LYS A 58 7.58 -26.09 15.90
N LEU A 59 6.60 -25.93 15.01
CA LEU A 59 5.20 -26.33 15.18
C LEU A 59 4.99 -27.86 15.10
N VAL A 60 5.81 -28.57 14.30
CA VAL A 60 5.81 -30.05 14.26
C VAL A 60 6.13 -30.66 15.65
N ASN A 61 6.62 -29.87 16.61
CA ASN A 61 6.75 -30.28 18.02
C ASN A 61 5.41 -30.36 18.79
N GLY A 62 4.27 -30.03 18.16
CA GLY A 62 2.94 -30.54 18.54
C GLY A 62 2.25 -29.88 19.73
N GLU A 63 1.54 -28.77 19.50
CA GLU A 63 0.61 -28.19 20.48
C GLU A 63 -0.85 -28.21 20.00
N GLN A 64 -1.63 -29.08 20.66
CA GLN A 64 -3.04 -28.98 21.07
C GLN A 64 -3.97 -28.04 20.26
N VAL A 65 -4.79 -28.61 19.35
CA VAL A 65 -5.88 -27.87 18.68
C VAL A 65 -7.22 -28.28 19.26
N GLU A 66 -7.95 -27.32 19.82
CA GLU A 66 -9.29 -27.50 20.35
C GLU A 66 -10.34 -27.51 19.21
N LEU A 67 -11.29 -28.45 19.23
CA LEU A 67 -12.27 -28.68 18.14
C LEU A 67 -13.07 -27.43 17.71
N HIS A 68 -13.26 -26.47 18.62
CA HIS A 68 -13.98 -25.23 18.35
C HIS A 68 -13.19 -24.30 17.39
N ASP A 69 -11.87 -24.32 17.44
CA ASP A 69 -11.01 -23.52 16.57
C ASP A 69 -11.08 -24.00 15.12
N VAL A 70 -11.26 -25.31 14.89
CA VAL A 70 -11.40 -25.87 13.53
C VAL A 70 -12.69 -25.36 12.87
N MET A 71 -13.79 -25.28 13.62
CA MET A 71 -15.06 -24.76 13.09
C MET A 71 -14.99 -23.26 12.79
N ILE A 72 -14.39 -22.48 13.70
CA ILE A 72 -14.17 -21.04 13.50
C ILE A 72 -13.24 -20.79 12.30
N ALA A 73 -12.15 -21.56 12.19
CA ALA A 73 -11.21 -21.47 11.08
C ALA A 73 -11.88 -21.82 9.75
N SER A 74 -12.73 -22.85 9.71
CA SER A 74 -13.47 -23.25 8.51
C SER A 74 -14.47 -22.17 8.04
N GLN A 75 -15.22 -21.58 8.98
CA GLN A 75 -16.13 -20.47 8.67
C GLN A 75 -15.38 -19.23 8.20
N LYS A 76 -14.28 -18.89 8.87
CA LYS A 76 -13.40 -17.78 8.48
C LYS A 76 -12.80 -18.00 7.09
N ALA A 77 -12.31 -19.20 6.80
CA ALA A 77 -11.77 -19.56 5.49
C ALA A 77 -12.81 -19.42 4.37
N SER A 78 -14.06 -19.85 4.64
CA SER A 78 -15.16 -19.73 3.67
C SER A 78 -15.47 -18.27 3.33
N VAL A 79 -15.55 -17.40 4.35
CA VAL A 79 -15.79 -15.95 4.15
C VAL A 79 -14.60 -15.29 3.45
N SER A 80 -13.36 -15.62 3.85
CA SER A 80 -12.15 -15.09 3.22
C SER A 80 -12.01 -15.51 1.76
N LEU A 81 -12.42 -16.74 1.40
CA LEU A 81 -12.41 -17.21 0.02
C LEU A 81 -13.41 -16.42 -0.84
N ALA A 82 -14.62 -16.20 -0.34
CA ALA A 82 -15.63 -15.39 -1.03
C ALA A 82 -15.11 -13.95 -1.26
N LEU A 83 -14.53 -13.34 -0.23
CA LEU A 83 -13.90 -12.02 -0.35
C LEU A 83 -12.77 -12.00 -1.39
N THR A 84 -11.93 -13.04 -1.41
CA THR A 84 -10.82 -13.17 -2.37
C THR A 84 -11.33 -13.23 -3.80
N MET A 85 -12.43 -13.94 -4.05
CA MET A 85 -13.05 -14.01 -5.37
C MET A 85 -13.54 -12.64 -5.83
N GLU A 86 -14.17 -11.87 -4.95
CA GLU A 86 -14.60 -10.50 -5.23
C GLU A 86 -13.41 -9.57 -5.51
N MET A 87 -12.34 -9.66 -4.70
CA MET A 87 -11.11 -8.90 -4.94
C MET A 87 -10.46 -9.25 -6.27
N ARG A 88 -10.41 -10.54 -6.64
CA ARG A 88 -9.91 -11.00 -7.94
C ARG A 88 -10.73 -10.41 -9.08
N ASN A 89 -12.06 -10.45 -8.97
CA ASN A 89 -12.95 -9.89 -9.99
C ASN A 89 -12.71 -8.37 -10.15
N LYS A 90 -12.61 -7.63 -9.03
CA LYS A 90 -12.31 -6.19 -9.05
C LYS A 90 -10.94 -5.85 -9.61
N ALA A 91 -9.92 -6.68 -9.35
CA ALA A 91 -8.58 -6.50 -9.91
C ALA A 91 -8.59 -6.70 -11.44
N VAL A 92 -9.33 -7.68 -11.93
CA VAL A 92 -9.51 -7.91 -13.38
C VAL A 92 -10.27 -6.76 -14.02
N GLU A 93 -11.33 -6.26 -13.38
CA GLU A 93 -12.06 -5.07 -13.84
C GLU A 93 -11.15 -3.83 -13.91
N ALA A 94 -10.35 -3.58 -12.87
CA ALA A 94 -9.42 -2.45 -12.84
C ALA A 94 -8.36 -2.55 -13.94
N TYR A 95 -7.87 -3.76 -14.23
CA TYR A 95 -6.94 -3.99 -15.35
C TYR A 95 -7.60 -3.72 -16.70
N GLN A 96 -8.84 -4.20 -16.89
CA GLN A 96 -9.61 -3.93 -18.10
C GLN A 96 -9.92 -2.44 -18.27
N GLU A 97 -10.19 -1.72 -17.18
CA GLU A 97 -10.48 -0.28 -17.20
C GLU A 97 -9.23 0.53 -17.59
N ILE A 98 -8.06 0.20 -17.04
CA ILE A 98 -6.79 0.82 -17.43
C ILE A 98 -6.47 0.58 -18.91
N MET A 99 -6.78 -0.62 -19.43
CA MET A 99 -6.66 -0.94 -20.85
C MET A 99 -7.64 -0.18 -21.75
N ARG A 100 -8.81 0.16 -21.20
CA ARG A 100 -9.91 0.84 -21.93
C ARG A 100 -9.84 2.34 -21.88
N MET A 101 -9.09 2.94 -20.95
CA MET A 101 -8.78 4.37 -20.99
C MET A 101 -8.00 4.66 -22.29
N PRO A 102 -8.61 5.35 -23.27
CA PRO A 102 -7.85 5.88 -24.38
C PRO A 102 -6.92 6.95 -23.82
N VAL A 103 -5.65 6.87 -24.18
CA VAL A 103 -4.72 8.00 -24.02
C VAL A 103 -5.14 9.18 -24.89
#